data_AF-A0A662B2H3-F1
#
_entry.id   AF-A0A662B2H3-F1
#
_cell.length_a   1.000
_cell.length_b   1.000
_cell.length_c   1.000
_cell.angle_alpha   90.00
_cell.angle_beta   90.00
_cell.angle_gamma   90.00
#
_symmetry.space_group_name_H-M   'P 1'
#
loop_
_entity.id
_entity.type
_entity.pdbx_description
1 polymer ?
#
loop_
_entity_poly.entity_id
_entity_poly.type
_entity_poly.pdbx_seq_one_letter_code
_entity_poly.pdbx_strand_id
1 'polypeptide(L)'
;LKIEESSSSKIIWQTNINDKLWFSAEFDNHFNINGSSNNKLATYLTKLFKAARRLNPNFVVDFGYDILSEINFDISWGLGSSSSLISNIAWWANVDPFQLFMLVSNGSGYDIACARSEKPILYKLNDGDADYKQVDFFPEFHSQIYFAYLGKKQNSEESVHLFKQKAKVSPQDVQEVSDISNAFLNCKNSTDYSRLMFEHEQIIANVLNEMPVKKAFFNDFEGEIKSLGAWGGDFIMISSELPIEKVKSYFSGKGINILFSFNDIRLS
;
A
#
# COMPACT_ATOMS: atom_id res chain seq x y z
N LEU A 1 3.94 14.61 -10.99
CA LEU A 1 2.88 15.04 -11.95
C LEU A 1 3.29 16.40 -12.48
N LYS A 2 3.29 16.61 -13.80
CA LYS A 2 3.49 17.92 -14.43
C LYS A 2 2.15 18.35 -15.03
N ILE A 3 1.76 19.60 -14.81
CA ILE A 3 0.45 20.13 -15.18
C ILE A 3 0.68 21.49 -15.81
N GLU A 4 0.21 21.65 -17.03
CA GLU A 4 0.31 22.89 -17.80
C GLU A 4 -1.09 23.30 -18.24
N GLU A 5 -1.41 24.59 -18.09
CA GLU A 5 -2.67 25.13 -18.59
C GLU A 5 -2.64 25.14 -20.12
N SER A 6 -3.74 24.67 -20.72
CA SER A 6 -3.90 24.60 -22.17
C SER A 6 -4.90 25.65 -22.63
N SER A 7 -4.66 26.24 -23.80
CA SER A 7 -5.62 27.12 -24.46
C SER A 7 -6.83 26.36 -25.02
N SER A 8 -6.77 25.03 -25.06
CA SER A 8 -7.91 24.18 -25.40
C SER A 8 -8.84 24.04 -24.19
N SER A 9 -10.15 23.78 -24.39
CA SER A 9 -11.09 23.46 -23.30
C SER A 9 -11.11 21.95 -23.00
N LYS A 10 -9.94 21.31 -23.05
CA LYS A 10 -9.78 19.86 -22.95
C LYS A 10 -8.69 19.52 -21.94
N ILE A 11 -8.82 18.35 -21.33
CA ILE A 11 -7.81 17.78 -20.47
C ILE A 11 -7.14 16.64 -21.24
N ILE A 12 -5.85 16.78 -21.52
CA ILE A 12 -5.05 15.74 -22.16
C ILE A 12 -4.17 15.12 -21.09
N TRP A 13 -4.41 13.84 -20.80
CA TRP A 13 -3.64 13.09 -19.83
C TRP A 13 -2.69 12.11 -20.53
N GLN A 14 -1.43 12.08 -20.10
CA GLN A 14 -0.43 11.09 -20.50
C GLN A 14 0.26 10.50 -19.28
N THR A 15 0.48 9.19 -19.30
CA THR A 15 1.33 8.48 -18.33
C THR A 15 2.48 7.80 -19.04
N ASN A 16 3.70 8.11 -18.62
CA ASN A 16 4.92 7.46 -19.08
C ASN A 16 5.45 6.52 -17.98
N ILE A 17 5.91 5.32 -18.39
CA ILE A 17 6.68 4.41 -17.54
C ILE A 17 8.06 4.27 -18.14
N ASN A 18 9.10 4.59 -17.37
CA ASN A 18 10.49 4.52 -17.84
C ASN A 18 10.63 5.20 -19.23
N ASP A 19 10.13 6.43 -19.31
CA ASP A 19 10.11 7.30 -20.50
C ASP A 19 9.31 6.79 -21.71
N LYS A 20 8.52 5.72 -21.56
CA LYS A 20 7.64 5.20 -22.62
C LYS A 20 6.18 5.52 -22.33
N LEU A 21 5.48 6.05 -23.33
CA LEU A 21 4.04 6.27 -23.26
C LEU A 21 3.33 4.95 -23.00
N TRP A 22 2.64 4.88 -21.87
CA TRP A 22 1.92 3.70 -21.41
C TRP A 22 0.41 3.90 -21.46
N PHE A 23 -0.05 5.10 -21.15
CA PHE A 23 -1.47 5.44 -21.14
C PHE A 23 -1.69 6.88 -21.61
N SER A 24 -2.79 7.09 -22.36
CA SER A 24 -3.26 8.43 -22.72
C SER A 24 -4.79 8.48 -22.70
N ALA A 25 -5.33 9.64 -22.35
CA ALA A 25 -6.76 9.92 -22.41
C ALA A 25 -7.03 11.42 -22.64
N GLU A 26 -8.15 11.71 -23.28
CA GLU A 26 -8.68 13.05 -23.49
C GLU A 26 -10.04 13.17 -22.79
N PHE A 27 -10.22 14.24 -22.02
CA PHE A 27 -11.47 14.56 -21.35
C PHE A 27 -11.94 15.96 -21.70
N ASP A 28 -13.26 16.18 -21.64
CA ASP A 28 -13.82 17.53 -21.62
C ASP A 28 -13.77 18.16 -20.21
N ASN A 29 -14.18 19.43 -20.09
CA ASN A 29 -14.26 20.11 -18.79
C ASN A 29 -15.33 19.52 -17.85
N HIS A 30 -16.14 18.55 -18.26
CA HIS A 30 -17.06 17.78 -17.40
C HIS A 30 -16.51 16.39 -17.04
N PHE A 31 -15.25 16.12 -17.40
CA PHE A 31 -14.55 14.86 -17.26
C PHE A 31 -15.17 13.69 -18.03
N ASN A 32 -15.95 13.97 -19.08
CA ASN A 32 -16.40 12.96 -20.03
C ASN A 32 -15.23 12.54 -20.91
N ILE A 33 -15.14 11.24 -21.22
CA ILE A 33 -14.04 10.67 -21.99
C ILE A 33 -14.31 10.90 -23.48
N ASN A 34 -13.43 11.65 -24.14
CA ASN A 34 -13.48 11.89 -25.59
C ASN A 34 -12.59 10.90 -26.36
N GLY A 35 -11.55 10.38 -25.72
CA GLY A 35 -10.64 9.38 -26.29
C GLY A 35 -9.77 8.77 -25.21
N SER A 36 -9.38 7.50 -25.37
CA SER A 36 -8.51 6.82 -24.41
C SER A 36 -7.82 5.62 -25.03
N SER A 37 -6.57 5.37 -24.65
CA SER A 37 -5.89 4.10 -24.93
C SER A 37 -6.35 2.96 -24.02
N ASN A 38 -7.03 3.27 -22.89
CA ASN A 38 -7.61 2.30 -21.97
C ASN A 38 -8.83 2.86 -21.22
N ASN A 39 -10.02 2.40 -21.60
CA ASN A 39 -11.28 2.92 -21.05
C ASN A 39 -11.46 2.65 -19.55
N LYS A 40 -10.89 1.56 -19.01
CA LYS A 40 -11.00 1.27 -17.57
C LYS A 40 -10.24 2.31 -16.74
N LEU A 41 -9.01 2.63 -17.16
CA LEU A 41 -8.19 3.65 -16.51
C LEU A 41 -8.77 5.06 -16.66
N ALA A 42 -9.27 5.40 -17.86
CA ALA A 42 -9.93 6.68 -18.07
C ALA A 42 -11.19 6.83 -17.22
N THR A 43 -12.00 5.76 -17.08
CA THR A 43 -13.19 5.76 -16.20
C THR A 43 -12.80 5.99 -14.73
N TYR A 44 -11.69 5.38 -14.29
CA TYR A 44 -11.17 5.60 -12.94
C TYR A 44 -10.70 7.04 -12.72
N LEU A 45 -9.98 7.63 -13.68
CA LEU A 45 -9.61 9.05 -13.65
C LEU A 45 -10.84 9.97 -13.62
N THR A 46 -11.87 9.71 -14.43
CA THR A 46 -13.14 10.44 -14.37
C THR A 46 -13.76 10.38 -12.97
N LYS A 47 -13.74 9.22 -12.30
CA LYS A 47 -14.23 9.08 -10.92
C LYS A 47 -13.45 9.97 -9.96
N LEU A 48 -12.11 9.99 -10.08
CA LEU A 48 -11.23 10.81 -9.27
C LEU A 48 -11.45 12.31 -9.50
N PHE A 49 -11.52 12.74 -10.76
CA PHE A 49 -11.71 14.15 -11.09
C PHE A 49 -13.08 14.67 -10.62
N LYS A 50 -14.14 13.88 -10.80
CA LYS A 50 -15.48 14.24 -10.29
C LYS A 50 -15.51 14.33 -8.76
N ALA A 51 -14.84 13.41 -8.07
CA ALA A 51 -14.72 13.47 -6.62
C ALA A 51 -13.89 14.68 -6.16
N ALA A 52 -12.78 14.99 -6.84
CA ALA A 52 -11.97 16.18 -6.59
C ALA A 52 -12.79 17.47 -6.79
N ARG A 53 -13.57 17.58 -7.88
CA ARG A 53 -14.47 18.72 -8.11
C ARG A 53 -15.59 18.82 -7.07
N ARG A 54 -16.04 17.70 -6.51
CA ARG A 54 -17.00 17.71 -5.40
C ARG A 54 -16.41 18.33 -4.13
N LEU A 55 -15.12 18.15 -3.89
CA LEU A 55 -14.39 18.70 -2.73
C LEU A 55 -13.92 20.14 -2.99
N ASN A 56 -13.53 20.47 -4.22
CA ASN A 56 -13.20 21.82 -4.67
C ASN A 56 -13.95 22.15 -5.97
N PRO A 57 -15.09 22.88 -5.90
CA PRO A 57 -15.88 23.24 -7.07
C PRO A 57 -15.13 24.03 -8.15
N ASN A 58 -14.04 24.71 -7.80
CA ASN A 58 -13.19 25.47 -8.74
C ASN A 58 -12.19 24.57 -9.50
N PHE A 59 -12.16 23.27 -9.20
CA PHE A 59 -11.28 22.34 -9.87
C PHE A 59 -11.66 22.15 -11.35
N VAL A 60 -10.81 22.68 -12.23
CA VAL A 60 -10.87 22.55 -13.70
C VAL A 60 -12.20 23.06 -14.27
N VAL A 61 -12.50 24.35 -14.10
CA VAL A 61 -13.77 24.94 -14.59
C VAL A 61 -13.59 25.56 -15.98
N ASP A 62 -12.64 26.49 -16.10
CA ASP A 62 -12.56 27.41 -17.25
C ASP A 62 -11.43 27.09 -18.25
N PHE A 63 -10.47 26.24 -17.87
CA PHE A 63 -9.27 25.95 -18.66
C PHE A 63 -9.11 24.46 -18.94
N GLY A 64 -8.49 24.14 -20.06
CA GLY A 64 -7.96 22.81 -20.31
C GLY A 64 -6.58 22.65 -19.68
N TYR A 65 -6.10 21.41 -19.64
CA TYR A 65 -4.83 21.06 -19.03
C TYR A 65 -4.12 19.96 -19.81
N ASP A 66 -2.83 20.14 -20.03
CA ASP A 66 -1.93 19.10 -20.50
C ASP A 66 -1.22 18.51 -19.27
N ILE A 67 -1.44 17.22 -19.02
CA ILE A 67 -1.03 16.54 -17.79
C ILE A 67 -0.12 15.37 -18.12
N LEU A 68 1.08 15.38 -17.55
CA LEU A 68 2.06 14.31 -17.69
C LEU A 68 2.37 13.66 -16.33
N SER A 69 2.13 12.36 -16.24
CA SER A 69 2.49 11.51 -15.11
C SER A 69 3.69 10.64 -15.47
N GLU A 70 4.83 10.87 -14.85
CA GLU A 70 6.04 10.06 -15.02
C GLU A 70 6.18 9.05 -13.88
N ILE A 71 6.30 7.77 -14.22
CA ILE A 71 6.50 6.66 -13.28
C ILE A 71 7.87 6.04 -13.57
N ASN A 72 8.76 6.14 -12.59
CA ASN A 72 10.16 5.69 -12.70
C ASN A 72 10.42 4.36 -11.97
N PHE A 73 9.36 3.59 -11.70
CA PHE A 73 9.40 2.29 -11.03
C PHE A 73 8.46 1.29 -11.72
N ASP A 74 8.66 -0.01 -11.46
CA ASP A 74 7.83 -1.04 -12.06
C ASP A 74 6.43 -1.09 -11.41
N ILE A 75 5.39 -0.81 -12.21
CA ILE A 75 3.98 -0.85 -11.76
C ILE A 75 3.55 -2.27 -11.34
N SER A 76 4.30 -3.30 -11.74
CA SER A 76 4.03 -4.68 -11.33
C SER A 76 4.12 -4.85 -9.81
N TRP A 77 4.93 -4.03 -9.10
CA TRP A 77 5.26 -4.20 -7.68
C TRP A 77 4.16 -3.85 -6.67
N GLY A 78 2.97 -3.42 -7.10
CA GLY A 78 1.84 -3.23 -6.18
C GLY A 78 2.00 -2.11 -5.15
N LEU A 79 3.15 -1.42 -5.13
CA LEU A 79 3.45 -0.30 -4.26
C LEU A 79 2.67 0.95 -4.69
N GLY A 80 1.52 1.18 -4.07
CA GLY A 80 0.93 2.51 -3.93
C GLY A 80 0.56 3.27 -5.20
N SER A 81 0.46 2.65 -6.39
CA SER A 81 0.19 3.38 -7.63
C SER A 81 -1.16 4.11 -7.62
N SER A 82 -2.18 3.52 -6.98
CA SER A 82 -3.48 4.16 -6.76
C SER A 82 -3.40 5.29 -5.73
N SER A 83 -2.75 5.08 -4.59
CA SER A 83 -2.62 6.07 -3.52
C SER A 83 -1.76 7.27 -3.91
N SER A 84 -0.66 7.03 -4.65
CA SER A 84 0.17 8.08 -5.24
C SER A 84 -0.58 8.89 -6.29
N LEU A 85 -1.38 8.24 -7.14
CA LEU A 85 -2.24 8.94 -8.10
C LEU A 85 -3.29 9.81 -7.37
N ILE A 86 -3.96 9.26 -6.36
CA ILE A 86 -4.92 10.00 -5.53
C ILE A 86 -4.26 11.19 -4.85
N SER A 87 -3.08 10.99 -4.24
CA SER A 87 -2.33 12.07 -3.58
C SER A 87 -1.96 13.19 -4.57
N ASN A 88 -1.50 12.84 -5.77
CA ASN A 88 -1.15 13.80 -6.82
C ASN A 88 -2.38 14.58 -7.32
N ILE A 89 -3.53 13.92 -7.50
CA ILE A 89 -4.76 14.59 -7.92
C ILE A 89 -5.32 15.46 -6.79
N ALA A 90 -5.24 15.02 -5.54
CA ALA A 90 -5.64 15.83 -4.40
C ALA A 90 -4.79 17.09 -4.28
N TRP A 91 -3.48 16.98 -4.50
CA TRP A 91 -2.57 18.13 -4.57
C TRP A 91 -2.97 19.08 -5.70
N TRP A 92 -3.20 18.57 -6.91
CA TRP A 92 -3.63 19.40 -8.05
C TRP A 92 -4.96 20.10 -7.77
N ALA A 93 -5.92 19.39 -7.18
CA ALA A 93 -7.22 19.93 -6.85
C ALA A 93 -7.23 20.81 -5.59
N ASN A 94 -6.10 20.92 -4.88
CA ASN A 94 -6.01 21.60 -3.59
C ASN A 94 -7.08 21.12 -2.59
N VAL A 95 -7.21 19.80 -2.44
CA VAL A 95 -8.14 19.14 -1.50
C VAL A 95 -7.40 18.16 -0.61
N ASP A 96 -8.04 17.75 0.47
CA ASP A 96 -7.49 16.72 1.34
C ASP A 96 -7.48 15.34 0.63
N PRO A 97 -6.34 14.62 0.59
CA PRO A 97 -6.22 13.34 -0.09
C PRO A 97 -6.99 12.20 0.58
N PHE A 98 -7.19 12.24 1.90
CA PHE A 98 -8.02 11.26 2.60
C PHE A 98 -9.49 11.47 2.24
N GLN A 99 -9.96 12.71 2.23
CA GLN A 99 -11.31 13.02 1.76
C GLN A 99 -11.50 12.54 0.32
N LEU A 100 -10.55 12.83 -0.59
CA LEU A 100 -10.64 12.35 -1.98
C LEU A 100 -10.70 10.83 -2.05
N PHE A 101 -9.84 10.13 -1.32
CA PHE A 101 -9.82 8.67 -1.26
C PHE A 101 -11.12 8.07 -0.76
N MET A 102 -11.69 8.60 0.32
CA MET A 102 -12.94 8.12 0.89
C MET A 102 -14.13 8.27 -0.06
N LEU A 103 -14.06 9.19 -1.03
CA LEU A 103 -15.08 9.32 -2.09
C LEU A 103 -14.94 8.29 -3.21
N VAL A 104 -13.75 7.72 -3.40
CA VAL A 104 -13.45 6.88 -4.57
C VAL A 104 -13.07 5.45 -4.23
N SER A 105 -12.76 5.15 -2.98
CA SER A 105 -12.26 3.87 -2.50
C SER A 105 -13.01 3.41 -1.26
N ASN A 106 -13.05 2.10 -1.05
CA ASN A 106 -13.60 1.46 0.15
C ASN A 106 -12.49 0.95 1.10
N GLY A 107 -11.25 1.37 0.87
CA GLY A 107 -10.11 1.00 1.71
C GLY A 107 -10.03 1.84 2.99
N SER A 108 -8.99 1.59 3.79
CA SER A 108 -8.82 2.30 5.07
C SER A 108 -8.22 3.69 4.93
N GLY A 109 -7.51 4.00 3.84
CA GLY A 109 -6.72 5.23 3.71
C GLY A 109 -5.27 5.11 4.22
N TYR A 110 -4.90 3.94 4.77
CA TYR A 110 -3.55 3.67 5.30
C TYR A 110 -2.43 3.99 4.29
N ASP A 111 -2.55 3.56 3.04
CA ASP A 111 -1.52 3.79 2.03
C ASP A 111 -1.31 5.27 1.71
N ILE A 112 -2.32 6.12 1.92
CA ILE A 112 -2.19 7.57 1.76
C ILE A 112 -1.43 8.17 2.92
N ALA A 113 -1.69 7.71 4.15
CA ALA A 113 -0.91 8.09 5.32
C ALA A 113 0.56 7.73 5.12
N CYS A 114 0.85 6.52 4.61
CA CYS A 114 2.20 6.09 4.27
C CYS A 114 2.84 6.97 3.19
N ALA A 115 2.14 7.23 2.08
CA ALA A 115 2.67 8.01 0.95
C ALA A 115 2.97 9.48 1.32
N ARG A 116 2.39 9.99 2.40
CA ARG A 116 2.57 11.36 2.87
C ARG A 116 3.49 11.48 4.08
N SER A 117 3.99 10.37 4.59
CA SER A 117 4.85 10.36 5.77
C SER A 117 6.30 10.09 5.39
N GLU A 118 7.20 10.89 5.94
CA GLU A 118 8.65 10.69 5.83
C GLU A 118 9.17 9.67 6.86
N LYS A 119 8.33 9.28 7.81
CA LYS A 119 8.65 8.33 8.89
C LYS A 119 7.64 7.17 8.94
N PRO A 120 7.99 6.04 9.57
CA PRO A 120 7.01 5.03 9.97
C PRO A 120 5.83 5.67 10.71
N ILE A 121 4.64 5.09 10.55
CA ILE A 121 3.41 5.62 11.18
C ILE A 121 2.74 4.55 12.04
N LEU A 122 2.13 4.99 13.13
CA LEU A 122 1.08 4.24 13.79
C LEU A 122 -0.26 4.76 13.27
N TYR A 123 -1.11 3.86 12.77
CA TYR A 123 -2.36 4.19 12.09
C TYR A 123 -3.54 3.51 12.77
N LYS A 124 -4.64 4.23 12.91
CA LYS A 124 -5.94 3.67 13.31
C LYS A 124 -7.09 4.42 12.62
N LEU A 125 -8.24 3.77 12.57
CA LEU A 125 -9.50 4.40 12.18
C LEU A 125 -10.34 4.61 13.44
N ASN A 126 -10.77 5.84 13.70
CA ASN A 126 -11.78 6.15 14.71
C ASN A 126 -13.07 6.54 13.97
N ASP A 127 -14.11 5.70 14.02
CA ASP A 127 -15.40 5.96 13.37
C ASP A 127 -15.34 6.33 11.87
N GLY A 128 -14.33 5.80 11.16
CA GLY A 128 -14.10 6.07 9.73
C GLY A 128 -13.13 7.21 9.45
N ASP A 129 -12.74 7.97 10.48
CA ASP A 129 -11.72 9.01 10.37
C ASP A 129 -10.33 8.42 10.61
N ALA A 130 -9.42 8.71 9.69
CA ALA A 130 -8.02 8.32 9.78
C ALA A 130 -7.29 9.12 10.86
N ASP A 131 -6.72 8.43 11.85
CA ASP A 131 -5.86 9.00 12.88
C ASP A 131 -4.51 8.30 12.82
N TYR A 132 -3.46 9.06 12.53
CA TYR A 132 -2.11 8.54 12.42
C TYR A 132 -1.07 9.51 12.97
N LYS A 133 0.00 8.94 13.52
CA LYS A 133 1.15 9.68 14.03
C LYS A 133 2.44 9.08 13.51
N GLN A 134 3.41 9.93 13.25
CA GLN A 134 4.77 9.49 12.95
C GLN A 134 5.41 8.91 14.21
N VAL A 135 6.16 7.84 14.04
CA VAL A 135 6.90 7.14 15.10
C VAL A 135 8.32 6.87 14.63
N ASP A 136 9.25 6.84 15.56
CA ASP A 136 10.61 6.37 15.28
C ASP A 136 10.63 4.85 15.48
N PHE A 137 10.91 4.12 14.39
CA PHE A 137 11.01 2.67 14.43
C PHE A 137 12.33 2.24 13.80
N PHE A 138 13.33 2.05 14.67
CA PHE A 138 14.65 1.56 14.31
C PHE A 138 15.17 0.67 15.45
N PRO A 139 14.64 -0.56 15.57
CA PRO A 139 14.99 -1.43 16.68
C PRO A 139 16.48 -1.80 16.65
N GLU A 140 17.08 -2.04 17.82
CA GLU A 140 18.51 -2.42 17.92
C GLU A 140 18.83 -3.70 17.13
N PHE A 141 17.84 -4.59 17.01
CA PHE A 141 17.90 -5.84 16.25
C PHE A 141 17.43 -5.71 14.79
N HIS A 142 17.35 -4.51 14.21
CA HIS A 142 16.90 -4.30 12.82
C HIS A 142 17.66 -5.14 11.79
N SER A 143 18.92 -5.48 12.05
CA SER A 143 19.74 -6.36 11.19
C SER A 143 19.24 -7.80 11.11
N GLN A 144 18.28 -8.18 11.96
CA GLN A 144 17.64 -9.50 12.00
C GLN A 144 16.24 -9.49 11.39
N ILE A 145 15.80 -8.35 10.83
CA ILE A 145 14.52 -8.19 10.15
C ILE A 145 14.77 -8.16 8.64
N TYR A 146 14.05 -9.02 7.92
CA TYR A 146 14.15 -9.15 6.47
C TYR A 146 12.77 -9.21 5.81
N PHE A 147 12.75 -8.99 4.50
CA PHE A 147 11.53 -8.95 3.71
C PHE A 147 11.74 -9.75 2.44
N ALA A 148 10.90 -10.74 2.19
CA ALA A 148 11.01 -11.57 0.99
C ALA A 148 9.84 -11.35 0.05
N TYR A 149 10.14 -11.18 -1.23
CA TYR A 149 9.15 -11.07 -2.29
C TYR A 149 8.82 -12.46 -2.87
N LEU A 150 7.57 -12.89 -2.69
CA LEU A 150 7.03 -14.18 -3.11
C LEU A 150 6.52 -14.18 -4.56
N GLY A 151 6.36 -13.01 -5.20
CA GLY A 151 5.84 -12.91 -6.57
C GLY A 151 4.36 -13.24 -6.73
N LYS A 152 3.60 -13.36 -5.64
CA LYS A 152 2.18 -13.69 -5.63
C LYS A 152 1.31 -12.46 -5.43
N LYS A 153 1.14 -11.67 -6.49
CA LYS A 153 0.31 -10.47 -6.44
C LYS A 153 -1.15 -10.84 -6.17
N GLN A 154 -1.69 -10.36 -5.04
CA GLN A 154 -3.11 -10.50 -4.71
C GLN A 154 -3.90 -9.29 -5.20
N ASN A 155 -5.16 -9.52 -5.54
CA ASN A 155 -6.09 -8.43 -5.83
C ASN A 155 -6.67 -7.91 -4.50
N SER A 156 -6.17 -6.75 -4.03
CA SER A 156 -6.58 -6.16 -2.75
C SER A 156 -8.10 -5.94 -2.63
N GLU A 157 -8.79 -5.58 -3.72
CA GLU A 157 -10.25 -5.40 -3.69
C GLU A 157 -10.96 -6.73 -3.44
N GLU A 158 -10.50 -7.80 -4.08
CA GLU A 158 -11.02 -9.15 -3.88
C GLU A 158 -10.72 -9.65 -2.46
N SER A 159 -9.51 -9.43 -1.95
CA SER A 159 -9.15 -9.80 -0.57
C SER A 159 -10.03 -9.09 0.45
N VAL A 160 -10.32 -7.79 0.28
CA VAL A 160 -11.24 -7.04 1.16
C VAL A 160 -12.67 -7.55 1.03
N HIS A 161 -13.11 -7.88 -0.18
CA HIS A 161 -14.44 -8.44 -0.41
C HIS A 161 -14.61 -9.79 0.30
N LEU A 162 -13.64 -10.69 0.15
CA LEU A 162 -13.60 -11.99 0.82
C LEU A 162 -13.54 -11.84 2.34
N PHE A 163 -12.72 -10.91 2.84
CA PHE A 163 -12.65 -10.56 4.26
C PHE A 163 -14.03 -10.17 4.81
N LYS A 164 -14.70 -9.20 4.17
CA LYS A 164 -16.03 -8.72 4.60
C LYS A 164 -17.11 -9.80 4.58
N GLN A 165 -16.95 -10.83 3.75
CA GLN A 165 -17.91 -11.95 3.66
C GLN A 165 -17.63 -13.07 4.66
N LYS A 166 -16.36 -13.39 4.88
CA LYS A 166 -15.95 -14.63 5.57
C LYS A 166 -15.34 -14.40 6.95
N ALA A 167 -14.68 -13.26 7.16
CA ALA A 167 -13.95 -13.01 8.38
C ALA A 167 -14.90 -12.79 9.55
N LYS A 168 -14.57 -13.41 10.69
CA LYS A 168 -15.27 -13.19 11.96
C LYS A 168 -14.32 -12.45 12.87
N VAL A 169 -14.49 -11.14 12.93
CA VAL A 169 -13.68 -10.25 13.77
C VAL A 169 -14.46 -9.96 15.05
N SER A 170 -13.89 -10.28 16.20
CA SER A 170 -14.40 -9.85 17.50
C SER A 170 -13.72 -8.55 17.93
N PRO A 171 -14.35 -7.76 18.83
CA PRO A 171 -13.68 -6.61 19.46
C PRO A 171 -12.39 -7.00 20.19
N GLN A 172 -12.30 -8.23 20.70
CA GLN A 172 -11.11 -8.74 21.35
C GLN A 172 -9.95 -8.93 20.34
N ASP A 173 -10.21 -9.47 19.15
CA ASP A 173 -9.17 -9.61 18.11
C ASP A 173 -8.58 -8.24 17.73
N VAL A 174 -9.44 -7.22 17.61
CA VAL A 174 -9.01 -5.84 17.33
C VAL A 174 -8.15 -5.28 18.47
N GLN A 175 -8.55 -5.51 19.71
CA GLN A 175 -7.79 -5.07 20.88
C GLN A 175 -6.42 -5.76 20.95
N GLU A 176 -6.36 -7.08 20.77
CA GLU A 176 -5.12 -7.85 20.81
C GLU A 176 -4.15 -7.41 19.71
N VAL A 177 -4.62 -7.22 18.47
CA VAL A 177 -3.79 -6.69 17.37
C VAL A 177 -3.31 -5.25 17.65
N SER A 178 -4.15 -4.44 18.29
CA SER A 178 -3.78 -3.07 18.70
C SER A 178 -2.69 -3.08 19.77
N ASP A 179 -2.80 -3.97 20.75
CA ASP A 179 -1.81 -4.14 21.81
C ASP A 179 -0.48 -4.67 21.26
N ILE A 180 -0.52 -5.63 20.33
CA ILE A 180 0.66 -6.11 19.61
C ILE A 180 1.32 -4.99 18.81
N SER A 181 0.54 -4.14 18.14
CA SER A 181 1.08 -2.98 17.39
C SER A 181 1.85 -2.02 18.30
N ASN A 182 1.33 -1.74 19.50
CA ASN A 182 2.03 -0.93 20.49
C ASN A 182 3.25 -1.65 21.09
N ALA A 183 3.17 -2.97 21.28
CA ALA A 183 4.28 -3.77 21.78
C ALA A 183 5.45 -3.80 20.77
N PHE A 184 5.17 -3.88 19.47
CA PHE A 184 6.19 -3.80 18.42
C PHE A 184 7.04 -2.53 18.52
N LEU A 185 6.40 -1.38 18.74
CA LEU A 185 7.10 -0.10 18.86
C LEU A 185 8.06 -0.04 20.07
N ASN A 186 7.77 -0.81 21.12
CA ASN A 186 8.54 -0.81 22.36
C ASN A 186 9.46 -2.03 22.51
N CYS A 187 9.52 -2.90 21.50
CA CYS A 187 10.26 -4.15 21.54
C CYS A 187 11.77 -3.90 21.51
N LYS A 188 12.53 -4.57 22.39
CA LYS A 188 13.98 -4.35 22.56
C LYS A 188 14.86 -5.47 22.04
N ASN A 189 14.29 -6.64 21.77
CA ASN A 189 15.04 -7.79 21.27
C ASN A 189 14.24 -8.55 20.22
N SER A 190 14.94 -9.33 19.40
CA SER A 190 14.36 -10.09 18.29
C SER A 190 13.55 -11.30 18.72
N THR A 191 13.83 -11.89 19.88
CA THR A 191 13.05 -13.00 20.43
C THR A 191 11.62 -12.55 20.72
N ASP A 192 11.45 -11.46 21.46
CA ASP A 192 10.14 -10.85 21.74
C ASP A 192 9.47 -10.37 20.46
N TYR A 193 10.23 -9.78 19.53
CA TYR A 193 9.69 -9.36 18.23
C TYR A 193 9.14 -10.54 17.44
N SER A 194 9.87 -11.66 17.42
CA SER A 194 9.43 -12.90 16.76
C SER A 194 8.17 -13.46 17.43
N ARG A 195 8.09 -13.42 18.76
CA ARG A 195 6.87 -13.83 19.48
C ARG A 195 5.67 -12.95 19.09
N LEU A 196 5.84 -11.63 19.04
CA LEU A 196 4.79 -10.70 18.61
C LEU A 196 4.38 -10.94 17.14
N MET A 197 5.32 -11.24 16.25
CA MET A 197 5.03 -11.62 14.87
C MET A 197 4.19 -12.89 14.79
N PHE A 198 4.55 -13.90 15.57
CA PHE A 198 3.81 -15.15 15.66
C PHE A 198 2.39 -14.93 16.17
N GLU A 199 2.22 -14.23 17.30
CA GLU A 199 0.91 -13.93 17.90
C GLU A 199 0.02 -13.18 16.91
N HIS A 200 0.56 -12.14 16.26
CA HIS A 200 -0.16 -11.40 15.22
C HIS A 200 -0.60 -12.33 14.08
N GLU A 201 0.32 -13.12 13.51
CA GLU A 201 0.01 -14.00 12.39
C GLU A 201 -1.07 -15.04 12.77
N GLN A 202 -1.04 -15.58 14.00
CA GLN A 202 -2.06 -16.52 14.48
C GLN A 202 -3.44 -15.87 14.60
N ILE A 203 -3.54 -14.66 15.16
CA ILE A 203 -4.82 -13.95 15.29
C ILE A 203 -5.41 -13.71 13.90
N ILE A 204 -4.62 -13.19 12.96
CA ILE A 204 -5.09 -12.94 11.59
C ILE A 204 -5.45 -14.24 10.87
N ALA A 205 -4.66 -15.31 11.02
CA ALA A 205 -4.96 -16.63 10.48
C ALA A 205 -6.33 -17.16 10.98
N ASN A 206 -6.61 -17.01 12.28
CA ASN A 206 -7.89 -17.43 12.86
C ASN A 206 -9.06 -16.61 12.35
N VAL A 207 -8.90 -15.28 12.28
CA VAL A 207 -9.93 -14.35 11.75
C VAL A 207 -10.27 -14.69 10.30
N LEU A 208 -9.26 -15.03 9.50
CA LEU A 208 -9.41 -15.38 8.08
C LEU A 208 -9.78 -16.84 7.84
N ASN A 209 -9.64 -17.70 8.85
CA ASN A 209 -9.70 -19.15 8.73
C ASN A 209 -8.71 -19.68 7.67
N GLU A 210 -7.47 -19.22 7.75
CA GLU A 210 -6.36 -19.56 6.84
C GLU A 210 -5.15 -20.10 7.60
N MET A 211 -4.20 -20.75 6.91
CA MET A 211 -2.98 -21.27 7.55
C MET A 211 -1.86 -20.23 7.57
N PRO A 212 -1.19 -19.98 8.72
CA PRO A 212 -0.04 -19.09 8.80
C PRO A 212 1.03 -19.41 7.75
N VAL A 213 1.62 -18.38 7.15
CA VAL A 213 2.53 -18.53 6.00
C VAL A 213 3.74 -19.42 6.31
N LYS A 214 4.31 -19.27 7.52
CA LYS A 214 5.41 -20.12 7.99
C LYS A 214 5.01 -21.59 8.02
N LYS A 215 3.85 -21.90 8.60
CA LYS A 215 3.37 -23.29 8.72
C LYS A 215 3.08 -23.91 7.35
N ALA A 216 2.57 -23.12 6.40
CA ALA A 216 2.21 -23.59 5.07
C ALA A 216 3.43 -23.82 4.16
N PHE A 217 4.46 -22.97 4.22
CA PHE A 217 5.53 -22.95 3.21
C PHE A 217 6.96 -23.02 3.78
N PHE A 218 7.15 -22.70 5.06
CA PHE A 218 8.47 -22.51 5.67
C PHE A 218 8.55 -23.13 7.08
N ASN A 219 7.93 -24.30 7.24
CA ASN A 219 7.77 -24.94 8.55
C ASN A 219 9.11 -25.34 9.21
N ASP A 220 10.15 -25.48 8.40
CA ASP A 220 11.53 -25.83 8.74
C ASP A 220 12.45 -24.61 8.90
N PHE A 221 11.93 -23.38 8.73
CA PHE A 221 12.73 -22.17 8.90
C PHE A 221 13.01 -21.85 10.38
N GLU A 222 14.27 -21.62 10.70
CA GLU A 222 14.72 -21.17 12.02
C GLU A 222 14.62 -19.64 12.13
N GLY A 223 13.49 -19.19 12.64
CA GLY A 223 13.09 -17.79 12.78
C GLY A 223 11.57 -17.69 12.78
N GLU A 224 11.01 -16.50 12.66
CA GLU A 224 9.57 -16.28 12.53
C GLU A 224 9.22 -15.55 11.24
N ILE A 225 8.04 -15.84 10.70
CA ILE A 225 7.57 -15.29 9.43
C ILE A 225 6.11 -14.89 9.57
N LYS A 226 5.79 -13.65 9.21
CA LYS A 226 4.41 -13.17 9.09
C LYS A 226 4.14 -12.58 7.72
N SER A 227 2.87 -12.58 7.33
CA SER A 227 2.40 -11.97 6.08
C SER A 227 2.47 -10.44 6.14
N LEU A 228 2.70 -9.79 4.99
CA LEU A 228 2.60 -8.33 4.82
C LEU A 228 1.56 -7.99 3.75
N GLY A 229 0.68 -7.04 4.06
CA GLY A 229 -0.42 -6.67 3.17
C GLY A 229 -1.53 -7.73 3.16
N ALA A 230 -2.13 -7.96 2.00
CA ALA A 230 -3.19 -8.95 1.84
C ALA A 230 -2.65 -10.37 2.10
N TRP A 231 -3.46 -11.20 2.76
CA TRP A 231 -3.09 -12.58 3.08
C TRP A 231 -2.79 -13.40 1.81
N GLY A 232 -1.72 -14.20 1.84
CA GLY A 232 -1.24 -14.91 0.65
C GLY A 232 -0.64 -13.98 -0.43
N GLY A 233 -0.30 -12.76 -0.03
CA GLY A 233 0.31 -11.71 -0.83
C GLY A 233 1.72 -12.00 -1.32
N ASP A 234 2.31 -10.95 -1.86
CA ASP A 234 3.61 -10.97 -2.51
C ASP A 234 4.77 -10.67 -1.57
N PHE A 235 4.52 -10.25 -0.32
CA PHE A 235 5.57 -9.98 0.66
C PHE A 235 5.32 -10.69 2.00
N ILE A 236 6.43 -11.12 2.60
CA ILE A 236 6.49 -11.61 3.99
C ILE A 236 7.58 -10.85 4.75
N MET A 237 7.36 -10.68 6.05
CA MET A 237 8.37 -10.22 6.99
C MET A 237 8.97 -11.43 7.70
N ILE A 238 10.29 -11.41 7.87
CA ILE A 238 11.08 -12.45 8.49
C ILE A 238 11.85 -11.85 9.67
N SER A 239 11.87 -12.55 10.79
CA SER A 239 12.74 -12.26 11.94
C SER A 239 13.58 -13.49 12.23
N SER A 240 14.91 -13.37 12.23
CA SER A 240 15.80 -14.51 12.50
C SER A 240 17.15 -14.05 13.05
N GLU A 241 17.63 -14.77 14.06
CA GLU A 241 18.99 -14.60 14.61
C GLU A 241 20.06 -15.28 13.74
N LEU A 242 19.65 -16.02 12.70
CA LEU A 242 20.59 -16.62 11.76
C LEU A 242 21.42 -15.54 11.04
N PRO A 243 22.70 -15.83 10.74
CA PRO A 243 23.48 -15.00 9.82
C PRO A 243 22.77 -14.84 8.48
N ILE A 244 22.84 -13.64 7.90
CA ILE A 244 22.15 -13.29 6.64
C ILE A 244 22.41 -14.27 5.51
N GLU A 245 23.61 -14.84 5.41
CA GLU A 245 23.94 -15.82 4.38
C GLU A 245 23.15 -17.13 4.52
N LYS A 246 22.82 -17.56 5.75
CA LYS A 246 21.95 -18.70 5.98
C LYS A 246 20.50 -18.39 5.63
N VAL A 247 20.02 -17.19 5.98
CA VAL A 247 18.68 -16.72 5.61
C VAL A 247 18.53 -16.71 4.09
N LYS A 248 19.45 -16.05 3.37
CA LYS A 248 19.49 -16.03 1.90
C LYS A 248 19.52 -17.43 1.30
N SER A 249 20.39 -18.29 1.80
CA SER A 249 20.53 -19.67 1.31
C SER A 249 19.23 -20.46 1.46
N TYR A 250 18.54 -20.32 2.60
CA TYR A 250 17.25 -20.99 2.83
C TYR A 250 16.19 -20.50 1.83
N PHE A 251 15.98 -19.20 1.70
CA PHE A 251 14.94 -18.65 0.83
C PHE A 251 15.24 -18.90 -0.66
N SER A 252 16.51 -18.79 -1.08
CA SER A 252 16.91 -19.13 -2.44
C SER A 252 16.69 -20.62 -2.74
N GLY A 253 16.96 -21.49 -1.76
CA GLY A 253 16.64 -22.93 -1.84
C GLY A 253 15.14 -23.23 -1.99
N LYS A 254 14.26 -22.30 -1.58
CA LYS A 254 12.81 -22.37 -1.79
C LYS A 254 12.35 -21.62 -3.07
N GLY A 255 13.29 -21.16 -3.90
CA GLY A 255 13.01 -20.43 -5.15
C GLY A 255 12.72 -18.94 -4.97
N ILE A 256 12.97 -18.38 -3.78
CA ILE A 256 12.73 -16.98 -3.44
C ILE A 256 14.07 -16.24 -3.43
N ASN A 257 14.31 -15.47 -4.49
CA ASN A 257 15.62 -14.86 -4.73
C ASN A 257 15.67 -13.36 -4.37
N ILE A 258 14.52 -12.75 -4.10
CA ILE A 258 14.43 -11.32 -3.77
C ILE A 258 14.19 -11.22 -2.26
N LEU A 259 15.26 -10.85 -1.55
CA LEU A 259 15.29 -10.62 -0.12
C LEU A 259 15.88 -9.24 0.16
N PHE A 260 15.15 -8.43 0.93
CA PHE A 260 15.56 -7.11 1.38
C PHE A 260 15.88 -7.16 2.87
N SER A 261 16.96 -6.51 3.28
CA SER A 261 17.22 -6.18 4.68
C SER A 261 16.35 -5.01 5.12
N PHE A 262 16.23 -4.81 6.43
CA PHE A 262 15.57 -3.63 6.99
C PHE A 262 16.07 -2.31 6.40
N ASN A 263 17.38 -2.18 6.17
CA ASN A 263 17.97 -0.96 5.65
C ASN A 263 17.66 -0.71 4.17
N ASP A 264 17.29 -1.74 3.41
CA ASP A 264 16.98 -1.60 1.98
C ASP A 264 15.60 -0.95 1.75
N ILE A 265 14.68 -1.08 2.70
CA ILE A 265 13.29 -0.64 2.55
C ILE A 265 12.82 0.39 3.59
N ARG A 266 13.69 0.80 4.52
CA ARG A 266 13.34 1.83 5.51
C ARG A 266 13.20 3.19 4.84
N LEU A 267 12.29 4.01 5.39
CA LEU A 267 12.28 5.44 5.11
C LEU A 267 13.55 6.09 5.69
N SER A 268 14.09 7.08 4.99
CA SER A 268 15.42 7.68 5.25
C SER A 268 15.48 8.43 6.57
#